data_AF-A0AB33BGW6-F1
#
_entry.id   AF-A0AB33BGW6-F1
#
_cell.length_a   1.000
_cell.length_b   1.000
_cell.length_c   1.000
_cell.angle_alpha   90.00
_cell.angle_beta   90.00
_cell.angle_gamma   90.00
#
_symmetry.space_group_name_H-M   'P 1'
#
loop_
_entity.id
_entity.type
_entity.pdbx_description
1 polymer ?
#
loop_
_entity_poly.entity_id
_entity_poly.type
_entity_poly.pdbx_seq_one_letter_code
_entity_poly.pdbx_strand_id
1 'polypeptide(L)'
;MGTGIPETMEQVHVLLAEMQQKGHQITEDELIYQTVQDLLQTYLDAAEEGHYDSVKAVNQQTLEIVSITGKHLGTYQTKATSLVDEFKNNAFKMTLDLEYVANKVVGGR
;
A
#
# COMPACT_ATOMS: atom_id res chain seq x y z
N MET A 1 2.87 -1.38 19.99
CA MET A 1 1.96 -0.31 19.52
C MET A 1 1.89 -0.48 18.02
N GLY A 2 0.89 -1.20 17.51
CA GLY A 2 0.82 -1.60 16.11
C GLY A 2 0.79 -0.38 15.20
N THR A 3 1.66 -0.36 14.20
CA THR A 3 1.75 0.65 13.15
C THR A 3 0.40 0.72 12.44
N GLY A 4 -0.38 1.78 12.72
CA GLY A 4 -1.77 1.92 12.28
C GLY A 4 -1.88 2.35 10.81
N ILE A 5 -1.60 1.43 9.90
CA ILE A 5 -1.82 1.66 8.46
C ILE A 5 -3.33 1.58 8.21
N PRO A 6 -3.96 2.62 7.67
CA PRO A 6 -5.42 2.62 7.46
C PRO A 6 -5.85 1.55 6.46
N GLU A 7 -6.78 0.68 6.85
CA GLU A 7 -7.37 -0.31 5.91
C GLU A 7 -8.73 0.14 5.36
N THR A 8 -9.26 1.26 5.86
CA THR A 8 -10.57 1.80 5.49
C THR A 8 -10.55 3.32 5.42
N MET A 9 -11.49 3.90 4.64
CA MET A 9 -11.65 5.36 4.55
C MET A 9 -11.90 6.02 5.91
N GLU A 10 -12.62 5.36 6.82
CA GLU A 10 -12.84 5.89 8.18
C GLU A 10 -11.51 6.07 8.94
N GLN A 11 -10.62 5.08 8.87
CA GLN A 11 -9.28 5.18 9.47
C GLN A 11 -8.42 6.25 8.78
N VAL A 12 -8.53 6.38 7.46
CA VAL A 12 -7.85 7.45 6.70
C VAL A 12 -8.31 8.81 7.19
N HIS A 13 -9.60 9.05 7.37
CA HIS A 13 -10.11 10.33 7.86
C HIS A 13 -9.63 10.65 9.29
N VAL A 14 -9.59 9.65 10.17
CA VAL A 14 -9.05 9.81 11.53
C VAL A 14 -7.58 10.21 11.46
N LEU A 15 -6.77 9.46 10.70
CA LEU A 15 -5.34 9.73 10.57
C LEU A 15 -5.08 11.08 9.88
N LEU A 16 -5.88 11.44 8.87
CA LEU A 16 -5.82 12.73 8.20
C LEU A 16 -6.09 13.87 9.19
N ALA A 17 -7.11 13.73 10.03
CA ALA A 17 -7.41 14.70 11.08
C ALA A 17 -6.25 14.80 12.08
N GLU A 18 -5.68 13.68 12.53
CA GLU A 18 -4.50 13.67 13.40
C GLU A 18 -3.29 14.36 12.77
N MET A 19 -3.02 14.10 11.49
CA MET A 19 -1.93 14.72 10.74
C MET A 19 -2.14 16.24 10.62
N GLN A 20 -3.36 16.67 10.30
CA GLN A 20 -3.70 18.10 10.25
C GLN A 20 -3.58 18.77 11.61
N GLN A 21 -3.98 18.11 12.70
CA GLN A 21 -3.79 18.60 14.08
C GLN A 21 -2.30 18.72 14.44
N LYS A 22 -1.45 17.82 13.92
CA LYS A 22 0.01 17.87 14.04
C LYS A 22 0.66 18.89 13.10
N GLY A 23 -0.11 19.67 12.35
CA GLY A 23 0.39 20.68 11.42
C GLY A 23 0.92 20.13 10.09
N HIS A 24 0.65 18.86 9.78
CA HIS A 24 1.00 18.28 8.48
C HIS A 24 -0.08 18.62 7.45
N GLN A 25 0.31 19.25 6.35
CA GLN A 25 -0.58 19.55 5.23
C GLN A 25 -0.54 18.42 4.20
N ILE A 26 -1.03 17.24 4.59
CA ILE A 26 -1.22 16.12 3.68
C ILE A 26 -2.68 16.10 3.20
N THR A 27 -2.88 15.85 1.90
CA THR A 27 -4.23 15.65 1.36
C THR A 27 -4.72 14.22 1.62
N GLU A 28 -6.02 14.02 1.57
CA GLU A 28 -6.61 12.68 1.70
C GLU A 28 -6.06 11.72 0.63
N ASP A 29 -5.94 12.18 -0.62
CA ASP A 29 -5.43 11.37 -1.73
C ASP A 29 -3.97 10.96 -1.52
N GLU A 30 -3.13 11.88 -1.04
CA GLU A 30 -1.73 11.56 -0.70
C GLU A 30 -1.65 10.58 0.46
N LEU A 31 -2.49 10.74 1.48
CA LEU A 31 -2.52 9.84 2.63
C LEU A 31 -2.97 8.43 2.22
N ILE A 32 -4.00 8.32 1.38
CA ILE A 32 -4.46 7.05 0.81
C ILE A 32 -3.34 6.43 -0.04
N TYR A 33 -2.65 7.22 -0.84
CA TYR A 33 -1.56 6.73 -1.67
C TYR A 33 -0.39 6.17 -0.86
N GLN A 34 -0.03 6.83 0.25
CA GLN A 34 0.97 6.32 1.20
C GLN A 34 0.46 5.04 1.87
N THR A 35 -0.76 5.08 2.39
CA THR A 35 -1.43 3.96 3.04
C THR A 35 -1.40 2.69 2.18
N VAL A 36 -1.77 2.81 0.90
CA VAL A 36 -1.76 1.70 -0.06
C VAL A 36 -0.37 1.11 -0.25
N GLN A 37 0.67 1.95 -0.32
CA GLN A 37 2.06 1.49 -0.42
C GLN A 37 2.50 0.77 0.86
N ASP A 38 2.22 1.36 2.02
CA ASP A 38 2.52 0.79 3.33
C ASP A 38 1.81 -0.55 3.56
N LEU A 39 0.56 -0.69 3.12
CA LEU A 39 -0.18 -1.96 3.16
C LEU A 39 0.54 -3.04 2.36
N LEU A 40 0.87 -2.76 1.10
CA LEU A 40 1.56 -3.73 0.24
C LEU A 40 2.93 -4.11 0.81
N GLN A 41 3.67 -3.12 1.32
CA GLN A 41 4.96 -3.32 1.97
C GLN A 41 4.80 -4.23 3.21
N THR A 42 3.81 -3.96 4.05
CA THR A 42 3.52 -4.77 5.24
C THR A 42 3.11 -6.20 4.89
N TYR A 43 2.32 -6.40 3.83
CA TYR A 43 1.97 -7.76 3.39
C TYR A 43 3.18 -8.51 2.82
N LEU A 44 4.07 -7.83 2.11
CA LEU A 44 5.33 -8.42 1.65
C LEU A 44 6.23 -8.79 2.82
N ASP A 45 6.38 -7.89 3.78
CA ASP A 45 7.14 -8.10 5.02
C ASP A 45 6.56 -9.21 5.90
N ALA A 46 5.24 -9.42 5.86
CA ALA A 46 4.58 -10.52 6.56
C ALA A 46 4.72 -11.85 5.80
N ALA A 47 4.76 -11.80 4.47
CA ALA A 47 4.89 -12.98 3.63
C ALA A 47 6.35 -13.50 3.56
N GLU A 48 7.34 -12.61 3.56
CA GLU A 48 8.77 -12.94 3.58
C GLU A 48 9.32 -12.77 5.01
N GLU A 49 9.85 -13.82 5.65
CA GLU A 49 10.56 -13.72 6.96
C GLU A 49 11.89 -12.93 6.88
N GLY A 50 11.99 -11.97 5.94
CA GLY A 50 13.14 -11.12 5.67
C GLY A 50 12.75 -9.90 4.85
N HIS A 51 13.03 -8.71 5.38
CA HIS A 51 12.68 -7.40 4.82
C HIS A 51 13.56 -6.98 3.64
N TYR A 52 13.68 -7.79 2.59
CA TYR A 52 14.56 -7.46 1.47
C TYR A 52 13.84 -6.87 0.26
N ASP A 53 12.52 -6.74 0.30
CA ASP A 53 11.75 -6.23 -0.83
C ASP A 53 11.16 -4.86 -0.52
N SER A 54 11.02 -4.02 -1.55
CA SER A 54 10.55 -2.65 -1.45
C SER A 54 9.48 -2.38 -2.49
N VAL A 55 8.41 -1.73 -2.06
CA VAL A 55 7.35 -1.25 -2.95
C VAL A 55 7.73 0.12 -3.49
N LYS A 56 7.68 0.27 -4.80
CA LYS A 56 7.90 1.52 -5.51
C LYS A 56 6.68 1.87 -6.34
N ALA A 57 6.12 3.04 -6.07
CA ALA A 57 5.17 3.70 -6.95
C ALA A 57 5.79 4.03 -8.32
N VAL A 58 5.27 3.44 -9.40
CA VAL A 58 5.65 3.79 -10.77
C VAL A 58 4.81 4.97 -11.26
N ASN A 59 3.52 4.92 -10.95
CA ASN A 59 2.53 5.91 -11.33
C ASN A 59 1.32 5.82 -10.38
N GLN A 60 0.27 6.59 -10.65
CA GLN A 60 -0.93 6.64 -9.81
C GLN A 60 -1.75 5.33 -9.81
N GLN A 61 -1.46 4.39 -10.70
CA GLN A 61 -2.18 3.13 -10.88
C GLN A 61 -1.33 1.87 -10.59
N THR A 62 0.00 2.02 -10.51
CA THR A 62 0.93 0.88 -10.56
C THR A 62 2.00 1.00 -9.47
N LEU A 63 2.13 -0.09 -8.71
CA LEU A 63 3.18 -0.31 -7.73
C LEU A 63 4.07 -1.45 -8.22
N GLU A 64 5.37 -1.22 -8.26
CA GLU A 64 6.38 -2.23 -8.53
C GLU A 64 6.97 -2.75 -7.22
N ILE A 65 7.22 -4.05 -7.18
CA ILE A 65 7.88 -4.72 -6.07
C ILE A 65 9.29 -5.03 -6.55
N VAL A 66 10.26 -4.42 -5.91
CA VAL A 66 11.68 -4.60 -6.23
C VAL A 66 12.41 -5.15 -5.03
N SER A 67 13.27 -6.13 -5.26
CA SER A 67 14.17 -6.61 -4.23
C SER A 67 15.27 -5.59 -3.94
N ILE A 68 15.94 -5.71 -2.81
CA ILE A 68 17.07 -4.88 -2.36
C ILE A 68 18.22 -4.89 -3.37
N THR A 69 18.32 -5.95 -4.16
CA THR A 69 19.28 -6.11 -5.26
C THR A 69 18.89 -5.34 -6.53
N GLY A 70 17.75 -4.65 -6.54
CA GLY A 70 17.19 -3.95 -7.69
C GLY A 70 16.45 -4.87 -8.67
N LYS A 71 16.24 -6.14 -8.32
CA LYS A 71 15.52 -7.09 -9.16
C LYS A 71 14.01 -6.83 -9.07
N HIS A 72 13.34 -6.65 -10.19
CA HIS A 72 11.88 -6.62 -10.25
C HIS A 72 11.32 -8.01 -9.89
N LEU A 73 10.46 -8.05 -8.89
CA LEU A 73 9.83 -9.28 -8.39
C LEU A 73 8.38 -9.39 -8.83
N GLY A 74 7.69 -8.25 -8.94
CA GLY A 74 6.31 -8.22 -9.36
C GLY A 74 5.78 -6.80 -9.50
N THR A 75 4.54 -6.72 -9.96
CA THR A 75 3.84 -5.46 -10.17
C THR A 75 2.40 -5.63 -9.70
N TYR A 76 1.89 -4.65 -8.96
CA TYR A 76 0.48 -4.49 -8.68
C TYR A 76 -0.06 -3.34 -9.53
N GLN A 77 -1.09 -3.61 -10.33
CA GLN A 77 -1.78 -2.60 -11.10
C GLN A 77 -3.26 -2.62 -10.73
N THR A 78 -3.79 -1.48 -10.32
CA THR A 78 -5.23 -1.32 -10.07
C THR A 78 -6.01 -1.36 -11.38
N LYS A 79 -7.25 -1.84 -11.31
CA LYS A 79 -8.19 -1.80 -12.44
C LYS A 79 -8.99 -0.49 -12.49
N ALA A 80 -8.92 0.32 -11.45
CA ALA A 80 -9.54 1.63 -11.39
C ALA A 80 -8.67 2.70 -12.08
N THR A 81 -9.21 3.92 -12.15
CA THR A 81 -8.52 5.11 -12.67
C THR A 81 -7.25 5.43 -11.88
N SER A 82 -7.24 5.16 -10.57
CA SER A 82 -6.10 5.35 -9.69
C SER A 82 -6.17 4.39 -8.48
N LEU A 83 -5.03 4.15 -7.84
CA LEU A 83 -4.95 3.39 -6.58
C LEU A 83 -5.87 4.02 -5.51
N VAL A 84 -5.93 5.35 -5.52
CA VAL A 84 -6.77 6.13 -4.60
C VAL A 84 -8.25 5.91 -4.88
N ASP A 85 -8.68 5.96 -6.15
CA ASP A 85 -10.05 5.66 -6.54
C ASP A 85 -10.46 4.24 -6.14
N GLU A 86 -9.59 3.25 -6.36
CA GLU A 86 -9.89 1.86 -5.98
C GLU A 86 -10.04 1.72 -4.47
N PHE A 87 -9.16 2.36 -3.70
CA PHE A 87 -9.24 2.36 -2.24
C PHE A 87 -10.51 3.06 -1.74
N LYS A 88 -10.84 4.24 -2.28
CA LYS A 88 -12.06 4.98 -1.93
C LYS A 88 -13.32 4.19 -2.24
N ASN A 89 -13.32 3.48 -3.37
CA ASN A 89 -14.47 2.70 -3.80
C ASN A 89 -14.60 1.38 -3.03
N ASN A 90 -13.49 0.67 -2.80
CA ASN A 90 -13.49 -0.62 -2.11
C ASN A 90 -12.12 -0.98 -1.50
N ALA A 91 -11.77 -0.31 -0.40
CA ALA A 91 -10.53 -0.55 0.34
C ALA A 91 -10.34 -2.02 0.74
N PHE A 92 -11.39 -2.71 1.19
CA PHE A 92 -11.31 -4.11 1.59
C PHE A 92 -10.95 -5.04 0.44
N LYS A 93 -11.52 -4.82 -0.75
CA LYS A 93 -11.13 -5.61 -1.92
C LYS A 93 -9.67 -5.34 -2.29
N MET A 94 -9.26 -4.08 -2.23
CA MET A 94 -7.89 -3.68 -2.54
C MET A 94 -6.89 -4.34 -1.59
N THR A 95 -7.15 -4.34 -0.28
CA THR A 95 -6.26 -4.98 0.70
C THR A 95 -6.10 -6.48 0.43
N LEU A 96 -7.19 -7.19 0.11
CA LEU A 96 -7.13 -8.60 -0.29
C LEU A 96 -6.32 -8.82 -1.58
N ASP A 97 -6.51 -7.97 -2.59
CA ASP A 97 -5.75 -8.07 -3.85
C ASP A 97 -4.25 -7.79 -3.61
N LEU A 98 -3.90 -6.83 -2.74
CA LEU A 98 -2.52 -6.52 -2.35
C LEU A 98 -1.86 -7.69 -1.60
N GLU A 99 -2.55 -8.25 -0.61
CA GLU A 99 -2.08 -9.42 0.14
C GLU A 99 -1.87 -10.63 -0.77
N TYR A 100 -2.79 -10.87 -1.71
CA TYR A 100 -2.67 -11.94 -2.69
C TYR A 100 -1.44 -11.77 -3.58
N VAL A 101 -1.19 -10.54 -4.07
CA VAL A 101 -0.01 -10.26 -4.88
C VAL A 101 1.27 -10.43 -4.07
N ALA A 102 1.31 -9.94 -2.83
CA ALA A 102 2.46 -10.11 -1.94
C ALA A 102 2.79 -11.59 -1.71
N ASN A 103 1.79 -12.39 -1.32
CA ASN A 103 1.94 -13.84 -1.12
C ASN A 103 2.35 -14.56 -2.40
N LYS A 104 1.86 -14.13 -3.57
CA LYS A 104 2.24 -14.72 -4.85
C LYS A 104 3.68 -14.40 -5.23
N VAL A 105 4.14 -13.18 -4.95
CA VAL A 105 5.51 -12.75 -5.20
C VAL A 105 6.49 -13.50 -4.31
N VAL A 106 6.16 -13.70 -3.04
CA VAL A 106 7.03 -14.42 -2.09
C VAL A 106 6.91 -15.95 -2.24
N GLY A 107 5.70 -16.49 -2.21
CA GLY A 107 5.44 -17.93 -2.30
C GLY A 107 5.67 -18.55 -3.68
N GLY A 108 5.88 -17.72 -4.71
CA GLY A 108 6.31 -18.15 -6.05
C GLY A 108 7.82 -18.33 -6.21
N ARG A 109 8.61 -18.14 -5.13
CA ARG A 109 10.08 -18.20 -5.13
C ARG A 109 10.63 -19.57 -4.74
#